data_AF-A0A9R1A8E7-F1
#
_entry.id   AF-A0A9R1A8E7-F1
#
_cell.length_a   1.000
_cell.length_b   1.000
_cell.length_c   1.000
_cell.angle_alpha   90.00
_cell.angle_beta   90.00
_cell.angle_gamma   90.00
#
_symmetry.space_group_name_H-M   'P 1'
#
loop_
_entity.id
_entity.type
_entity.pdbx_description
1 polymer ?
#
loop_
_entity_poly.entity_id
_entity_poly.type
_entity_poly.pdbx_seq_one_letter_code
_entity_poly.pdbx_strand_id
1 'polypeptide(L)'
;MVVDFDVTFNAEFRNTGLERSEPLKKDLEWFTEQGHTIPEPSAAGTAYASYLEELSEKDPQAFICHFYNVYFAHTAGGRMIGKKVAEKILNKKELEFYKWEGTLSQLLQNVRTTLNQVASSWSREEKDHCLEETEKSFAYSGDLLRQIFT
;
A
#
# COMPACT_ATOMS: atom_id res chain seq x y z
N MET A 1 -15.96 -11.37 -25.30
CA MET A 1 -16.85 -10.94 -24.21
C MET A 1 -15.97 -10.14 -23.28
N VAL A 2 -16.03 -8.81 -23.37
CA VAL A 2 -15.21 -7.93 -22.54
C VAL A 2 -15.89 -7.95 -21.18
N VAL A 3 -15.25 -8.57 -20.19
CA VAL A 3 -15.74 -8.48 -18.82
C VAL A 3 -15.47 -7.05 -18.41
N ASP A 4 -16.52 -6.30 -18.05
CA ASP A 4 -16.39 -4.96 -17.47
C ASP A 4 -15.46 -5.07 -16.25
N PHE A 5 -14.22 -4.67 -16.44
CA PHE A 5 -13.14 -4.86 -15.49
C PHE A 5 -13.35 -4.00 -14.23
N ASP A 6 -14.05 -2.87 -14.39
CA ASP A 6 -14.10 -1.76 -13.45
C ASP A 6 -14.85 -2.07 -12.13
N VAL A 7 -15.93 -2.85 -12.18
CA VAL A 7 -16.82 -3.02 -11.01
C VAL A 7 -16.52 -4.29 -10.19
N THR A 8 -16.19 -5.41 -10.84
CA THR A 8 -15.98 -6.70 -10.17
C THR A 8 -14.57 -6.87 -9.61
N PHE A 9 -13.54 -6.33 -10.29
CA PHE A 9 -12.14 -6.49 -9.86
C PHE A 9 -11.84 -5.71 -8.57
N ASN A 10 -12.31 -4.47 -8.51
CA ASN A 10 -12.19 -3.62 -7.33
C ASN A 10 -12.99 -4.14 -6.12
N ALA A 11 -13.90 -5.10 -6.31
CA ALA A 11 -14.69 -5.66 -5.21
C ALA A 11 -13.91 -6.71 -4.40
N GLU A 12 -13.07 -7.51 -5.05
CA GLU A 12 -12.33 -8.63 -4.43
C GLU A 12 -11.24 -8.18 -3.43
N PHE A 13 -10.76 -6.95 -3.56
CA PHE A 13 -9.71 -6.37 -2.72
C PHE A 13 -10.25 -5.39 -1.67
N ARG A 14 -11.56 -5.42 -1.39
CA ARG A 14 -12.16 -4.62 -0.30
C ARG A 14 -12.14 -5.39 1.01
N ASN A 15 -11.95 -4.66 2.11
CA ASN A 15 -12.04 -5.21 3.47
C ASN A 15 -11.09 -6.41 3.69
N THR A 16 -9.89 -6.31 3.15
CA THR A 16 -8.83 -7.33 3.27
C THR A 16 -8.26 -7.41 4.68
N GLY A 17 -8.47 -6.36 5.49
CA GLY A 17 -7.81 -6.15 6.78
C GLY A 17 -6.43 -5.53 6.66
N LEU A 18 -5.91 -5.33 5.43
CA LEU A 18 -4.62 -4.67 5.21
C LEU A 18 -4.75 -3.15 5.07
N GLU A 19 -5.94 -2.60 4.94
CA GLU A 19 -6.23 -1.18 4.75
C GLU A 19 -5.57 -0.32 5.84
N ARG A 20 -4.93 0.79 5.46
CA ARG A 20 -4.08 1.59 6.36
C ARG A 20 -4.54 3.03 6.61
N SER A 21 -5.57 3.51 5.92
CA SER A 21 -6.06 4.89 6.07
C SER A 21 -6.53 5.20 7.49
N GLU A 22 -7.38 4.35 8.09
CA GLU A 22 -7.89 4.56 9.45
C GLU A 22 -6.78 4.46 10.54
N PRO A 23 -5.88 3.47 10.52
CA PRO A 23 -4.71 3.48 11.41
C PRO A 23 -3.84 4.74 11.26
N LEU A 24 -3.56 5.19 10.03
CA LEU A 24 -2.79 6.41 9.79
C LEU A 24 -3.48 7.64 10.36
N LYS A 25 -4.80 7.75 10.19
CA LYS A 25 -5.59 8.85 10.77
C LYS A 25 -5.43 8.94 12.29
N LYS A 26 -5.53 7.81 12.98
CA LYS A 26 -5.31 7.74 14.45
C LYS A 26 -3.91 8.20 14.85
N ASP A 27 -2.89 7.81 14.08
CA ASP A 27 -1.52 8.22 14.36
C ASP A 27 -1.30 9.72 14.12
N LEU A 28 -1.91 10.29 13.07
CA LEU A 28 -1.86 11.74 12.80
C LEU A 28 -2.58 12.55 13.88
N GLU A 29 -3.74 12.07 14.37
CA GLU A 29 -4.44 12.64 15.52
C GLU A 29 -3.52 12.61 16.76
N TRP A 30 -2.88 11.47 17.04
CA TRP A 30 -1.91 11.36 18.13
C TRP A 30 -0.73 12.33 18.00
N PHE A 31 -0.15 12.49 16.80
CA PHE A 31 0.91 13.48 16.58
C PHE A 31 0.43 14.93 16.85
N THR A 32 -0.82 15.23 16.50
CA THR A 32 -1.44 16.53 16.80
C THR A 32 -1.58 16.75 18.31
N GLU A 33 -2.00 15.72 19.06
CA GLU A 33 -2.07 15.76 20.53
C GLU A 33 -0.69 15.95 21.18
N GLN A 34 0.38 15.49 20.54
CA GLN A 34 1.76 15.75 20.98
C GLN A 34 2.25 17.17 20.63
N GLY A 35 1.42 17.99 19.97
CA GLY A 35 1.74 19.37 19.60
C GLY A 35 2.43 19.52 18.24
N HIS A 36 2.44 18.49 17.40
CA HIS A 36 2.98 18.59 16.04
C HIS A 36 1.93 19.14 15.06
N THR A 37 2.38 19.94 14.10
CA THR A 37 1.58 20.32 12.93
C THR A 37 1.65 19.22 11.89
N ILE A 38 0.49 18.78 11.39
CA ILE A 38 0.43 17.82 10.28
C ILE A 38 0.66 18.57 8.97
N PRO A 39 1.66 18.18 8.15
CA PRO A 39 1.93 18.84 6.88
C PRO A 39 0.90 18.46 5.82
N GLU A 40 0.77 19.32 4.81
CA GLU A 40 0.07 18.97 3.57
C GLU A 40 0.79 17.84 2.81
N PRO A 41 0.08 17.06 1.98
CA PRO A 41 0.70 16.03 1.14
C PRO A 41 1.83 16.59 0.27
N SER A 42 2.97 15.90 0.25
CA SER A 42 4.11 16.28 -0.59
C SER A 42 3.82 16.05 -2.08
N ALA A 43 4.61 16.69 -2.95
CA ALA A 43 4.52 16.47 -4.40
C ALA A 43 4.73 14.99 -4.80
N ALA A 44 5.59 14.27 -4.08
CA ALA A 44 5.77 12.83 -4.29
C ALA A 44 4.51 12.03 -3.93
N GLY A 45 3.82 12.40 -2.85
CA GLY A 45 2.56 11.78 -2.44
C GLY A 45 1.41 12.04 -3.40
N THR A 46 1.24 13.28 -3.84
CA THR A 46 0.18 13.61 -4.81
C THR A 46 0.47 13.00 -6.17
N ALA A 47 1.72 13.00 -6.64
CA ALA A 47 2.09 12.35 -7.90
C ALA A 47 1.81 10.84 -7.87
N TYR A 48 2.12 10.15 -6.78
CA TYR A 48 1.86 8.72 -6.69
C TYR A 48 0.35 8.42 -6.60
N ALA A 49 -0.40 9.19 -5.82
CA ALA A 49 -1.85 9.04 -5.72
C ALA A 49 -2.52 9.18 -7.10
N SER A 50 -2.21 10.25 -7.85
CA SER A 50 -2.76 10.46 -9.19
C SER A 50 -2.35 9.37 -10.18
N TYR A 51 -1.12 8.85 -10.06
CA TYR A 51 -0.68 7.74 -10.90
C TYR A 51 -1.47 6.45 -10.62
N LEU A 52 -1.74 6.15 -9.35
CA LEU A 52 -2.55 4.99 -8.97
C LEU A 52 -4.01 5.13 -9.42
N GLU A 53 -4.58 6.34 -9.36
CA GLU A 53 -5.91 6.63 -9.90
C GLU A 53 -5.95 6.36 -11.42
N GLU A 54 -4.97 6.85 -12.17
CA GLU A 54 -4.88 6.59 -13.61
C GLU A 54 -4.76 5.10 -13.94
N LEU A 55 -3.88 4.36 -13.24
CA LEU A 55 -3.73 2.93 -13.45
C LEU A 55 -5.02 2.17 -13.13
N SER A 56 -5.74 2.57 -12.08
CA SER A 56 -6.98 1.91 -11.68
C SER A 56 -8.06 1.92 -12.77
N GLU A 57 -8.07 2.94 -13.62
CA GLU A 57 -9.02 3.09 -14.72
C GLU A 57 -8.53 2.45 -16.03
N LYS A 58 -7.22 2.49 -16.28
CA LYS A 58 -6.66 2.23 -17.62
C LYS A 58 -5.83 0.95 -17.71
N ASP A 59 -5.21 0.54 -16.62
CA ASP A 59 -4.18 -0.51 -16.63
C ASP A 59 -4.18 -1.30 -15.31
N PRO A 60 -5.06 -2.29 -15.21
CA PRO A 60 -5.28 -2.95 -13.95
C PRO A 60 -4.22 -3.99 -13.58
N GLN A 61 -3.50 -4.54 -14.56
CA GLN A 61 -2.36 -5.39 -14.31
C GLN A 61 -1.25 -4.60 -13.62
N ALA A 62 -0.94 -3.40 -14.13
CA ALA A 62 -0.03 -2.46 -13.47
C ALA A 62 -0.55 -2.05 -12.09
N PHE A 63 -1.83 -1.71 -11.96
CA PHE A 63 -2.43 -1.35 -10.67
C PHE A 63 -2.26 -2.46 -9.61
N ILE A 64 -2.44 -3.73 -9.98
CA ILE A 64 -2.23 -4.86 -9.06
C ILE A 64 -0.78 -5.01 -8.64
N CYS A 65 0.17 -4.75 -9.53
CA CYS A 65 1.58 -4.72 -9.17
C CYS A 65 1.82 -3.72 -8.04
N HIS A 66 1.26 -2.52 -8.15
CA HIS A 66 1.35 -1.50 -7.12
C HIS A 66 0.64 -1.89 -5.83
N PHE A 67 -0.60 -2.38 -5.91
CA PHE A 67 -1.35 -2.87 -4.75
C PHE A 67 -0.55 -3.91 -3.96
N TYR A 68 -0.01 -4.92 -4.65
CA TYR A 68 0.81 -5.95 -4.03
C TYR A 68 2.04 -5.34 -3.36
N ASN A 69 2.84 -4.58 -4.09
CA ASN A 69 4.10 -4.06 -3.56
C ASN A 69 3.88 -3.11 -2.38
N VAL A 70 2.90 -2.21 -2.43
CA VAL A 70 2.61 -1.26 -1.34
C VAL A 70 2.22 -1.99 -0.05
N TYR A 71 1.22 -2.88 -0.11
CA TYR A 71 0.75 -3.57 1.09
C TYR A 71 1.78 -4.57 1.63
N PHE A 72 2.39 -5.38 0.76
CA PHE A 72 3.33 -6.41 1.21
C PHE A 72 4.66 -5.81 1.70
N ALA A 73 5.17 -4.75 1.08
CA ALA A 73 6.36 -4.06 1.58
C ALA A 73 6.12 -3.45 2.97
N HIS A 74 4.94 -2.86 3.21
CA HIS A 74 4.59 -2.32 4.52
C HIS A 74 4.58 -3.39 5.62
N THR A 75 3.96 -4.55 5.34
CA THR A 75 3.88 -5.66 6.31
C THR A 75 5.22 -6.36 6.57
N ALA A 76 6.22 -6.14 5.72
CA ALA A 76 7.57 -6.67 5.85
C ALA A 76 8.57 -5.59 6.31
N GLY A 77 9.21 -4.91 5.36
CA GLY A 77 10.23 -3.90 5.63
C GLY A 77 9.69 -2.68 6.37
N GLY A 78 8.44 -2.28 6.07
CA GLY A 78 7.78 -1.12 6.71
C GLY A 78 7.71 -1.24 8.23
N ARG A 79 7.40 -2.43 8.76
CA ARG A 79 7.38 -2.70 10.21
C ARG A 79 8.75 -2.49 10.87
N MET A 80 9.83 -2.88 10.19
CA MET A 80 11.19 -2.70 10.70
C MET A 80 11.58 -1.22 10.71
N ILE A 81 11.22 -0.47 9.67
CA ILE A 81 11.42 0.98 9.60
C ILE A 81 10.65 1.65 10.74
N GLY A 82 9.37 1.35 10.90
CA GLY A 82 8.51 1.89 11.96
C GLY A 82 9.07 1.68 13.36
N LYS A 83 9.51 0.45 13.64
CA LYS A 83 10.17 0.13 14.92
C LYS A 83 11.42 0.98 15.14
N LYS A 84 12.27 1.15 14.12
CA LYS A 84 13.50 1.94 14.23
C LYS A 84 13.25 3.44 14.39
N VAL A 85 12.26 3.99 13.69
CA VAL A 85 11.82 5.38 13.87
C VAL A 85 11.29 5.58 15.29
N ALA A 86 10.38 4.71 15.75
CA ALA A 86 9.82 4.80 17.09
C ALA A 86 10.86 4.69 18.21
N GLU A 87 11.83 3.78 18.07
CA GLU A 87 12.97 3.64 18.98
C GLU A 87 13.81 4.92 19.08
N LYS A 88 13.94 5.67 17.98
CA LYS A 88 14.78 6.87 17.91
C LYS A 88 14.08 8.14 18.38
N ILE A 89 12.83 8.35 17.98
CA ILE A 89 12.18 9.66 18.12
C ILE A 89 10.81 9.64 18.80
N LEU A 90 10.20 8.47 19.03
CA LEU A 90 8.84 8.36 19.61
C LEU A 90 8.80 7.60 20.94
N ASN A 91 9.93 7.54 21.67
CA ASN A 91 10.05 6.80 22.93
C ASN A 91 9.46 5.37 22.85
N LYS A 92 9.74 4.67 21.75
CA LYS A 92 9.26 3.31 21.47
C LYS A 92 7.73 3.17 21.38
N LYS A 93 6.97 4.26 21.15
CA LYS A 93 5.54 4.19 20.85
C LYS A 93 5.30 3.29 19.64
N GLU A 94 4.47 2.27 19.82
CA GLU A 94 3.97 1.48 18.71
C GLU A 94 2.78 2.23 18.08
N LEU A 95 2.97 2.74 16.87
CA LEU A 95 1.95 3.42 16.07
C LEU A 95 0.92 2.42 15.51
N GLU A 96 -0.32 2.86 15.36
CA GLU A 96 -1.44 2.05 14.86
C GLU A 96 -1.22 1.59 13.41
N PHE A 97 -0.49 2.37 12.60
CA PHE A 97 -0.10 2.03 11.23
C PHE A 97 0.57 0.66 11.11
N TYR A 98 1.25 0.20 12.17
CA TYR A 98 1.96 -1.08 12.25
C TYR A 98 1.21 -2.17 13.04
N LYS A 99 -0.08 -1.96 13.36
CA LYS A 99 -0.94 -2.92 14.05
C LYS A 99 -2.04 -3.41 13.10
N TRP A 100 -2.42 -4.67 13.23
CA TRP A 100 -3.50 -5.28 12.45
C TRP A 100 -4.48 -5.97 13.38
N GLU A 101 -5.76 -5.90 13.03
CA GLU A 101 -6.77 -6.71 13.67
C GLU A 101 -6.71 -8.14 13.11
N GLY A 102 -6.53 -9.13 13.99
CA GLY A 102 -6.35 -10.52 13.61
C GLY A 102 -4.93 -10.93 13.28
N THR A 103 -4.76 -12.13 12.72
CA THR A 103 -3.45 -12.72 12.46
C THR A 103 -2.91 -12.26 11.11
N LEU A 104 -1.87 -11.41 11.11
CA LEU A 104 -1.29 -10.85 9.89
C LEU A 104 -0.91 -11.90 8.82
N SER A 105 -0.38 -13.06 9.22
CA SER A 105 -0.03 -14.12 8.26
C SER A 105 -1.25 -14.69 7.53
N GLN A 106 -2.41 -14.76 8.20
CA GLN A 106 -3.67 -15.19 7.59
C GLN A 106 -4.21 -14.12 6.64
N LEU A 107 -4.19 -12.84 7.03
CA LEU A 107 -4.58 -11.73 6.17
C LEU A 107 -3.75 -11.72 4.87
N LEU A 108 -2.42 -11.82 4.99
CA LEU A 108 -1.51 -11.88 3.85
C LEU A 108 -1.76 -13.09 2.96
N GLN A 109 -2.03 -14.26 3.56
CA GLN A 109 -2.32 -15.46 2.79
C GLN A 109 -3.63 -15.34 2.01
N ASN A 110 -4.66 -14.75 2.62
CA ASN A 110 -5.94 -14.53 1.96
C ASN A 110 -5.77 -13.61 0.74
N VAL A 111 -5.08 -12.48 0.90
CA VAL A 111 -4.80 -11.57 -0.21
C VAL A 111 -3.97 -12.24 -1.31
N ARG A 112 -2.97 -13.07 -0.98
CA ARG A 112 -2.22 -13.85 -1.99
C ARG A 112 -3.14 -14.81 -2.77
N THR A 113 -4.06 -15.47 -2.08
CA THR A 113 -5.02 -16.37 -2.73
C THR A 113 -5.91 -15.60 -3.71
N THR A 114 -6.42 -14.43 -3.30
CA THR A 114 -7.22 -13.55 -4.18
C THR A 114 -6.40 -13.06 -5.38
N LEU A 115 -5.16 -12.60 -5.17
CA LEU A 115 -4.25 -12.21 -6.26
C LEU A 115 -4.03 -13.34 -7.26
N ASN A 116 -3.77 -14.56 -6.78
CA ASN A 116 -3.58 -15.73 -7.62
C ASN A 116 -4.85 -16.09 -8.42
N GLN A 117 -6.02 -15.97 -7.79
CA GLN A 117 -7.31 -16.22 -8.46
C GLN A 117 -7.57 -15.19 -9.55
N VAL A 118 -7.38 -13.91 -9.26
CA VAL A 118 -7.53 -12.80 -10.21
C VAL A 118 -6.56 -12.96 -11.39
N ALA A 119 -5.30 -13.25 -11.13
CA ALA A 119 -4.29 -13.44 -12.18
C ALA A 119 -4.44 -14.78 -12.93
N SER A 120 -5.29 -15.70 -12.47
CA SER A 120 -5.45 -17.01 -13.12
C SER A 120 -6.05 -16.91 -14.53
N SER A 121 -6.87 -15.89 -14.77
CA SER A 121 -7.51 -15.62 -16.07
C SER A 121 -6.63 -14.79 -17.02
N TRP A 122 -5.54 -14.21 -16.52
CA TRP A 122 -4.63 -13.38 -17.32
C TRP A 122 -3.80 -14.24 -18.28
N SER A 123 -3.61 -13.70 -19.48
CA SER A 123 -2.62 -14.15 -20.46
C SER A 123 -1.19 -14.06 -19.89
N ARG A 124 -0.25 -14.62 -20.63
CA ARG A 124 1.16 -14.55 -20.23
C ARG A 124 1.67 -13.12 -20.29
N GLU A 125 1.29 -12.41 -21.34
CA GLU A 125 1.68 -11.04 -21.63
C GLU A 125 1.15 -10.07 -20.56
N GLU A 126 -0.09 -10.25 -20.09
CA GLU A 126 -0.66 -9.47 -18.99
C GLU A 126 0.08 -9.70 -17.65
N LYS A 127 0.52 -10.95 -17.39
CA LYS A 127 1.32 -11.26 -16.21
C LYS A 127 2.70 -10.64 -16.31
N ASP A 128 3.35 -10.71 -17.47
CA ASP A 128 4.65 -10.10 -17.69
C ASP A 128 4.56 -8.58 -17.55
N HIS A 129 3.52 -7.93 -18.10
CA HIS A 129 3.25 -6.50 -17.95
C HIS A 129 3.09 -6.09 -16.47
N CYS A 130 2.34 -6.85 -15.68
CA CYS A 130 2.27 -6.65 -14.22
C CYS A 130 3.66 -6.71 -13.57
N LEU A 131 4.52 -7.63 -13.99
CA LEU A 131 5.86 -7.77 -13.41
C LEU A 131 6.78 -6.61 -13.80
N GLU A 132 6.70 -6.12 -15.04
CA GLU A 132 7.48 -4.99 -15.56
C GLU A 132 7.23 -3.70 -14.77
N GLU A 133 6.02 -3.51 -14.24
CA GLU A 133 5.65 -2.32 -13.44
C GLU A 133 6.35 -2.27 -12.05
N THR A 134 6.99 -3.36 -11.62
CA THR A 134 7.61 -3.46 -10.29
C THR A 134 8.61 -2.34 -10.03
N GLU A 135 9.51 -2.06 -10.96
CA GLU A 135 10.53 -1.01 -10.77
C GLU A 135 9.90 0.36 -10.50
N LYS A 136 8.79 0.67 -11.18
CA LYS A 136 8.08 1.93 -11.00
C LYS A 136 7.39 2.02 -9.64
N SER A 137 6.80 0.92 -9.17
CA SER A 137 6.26 0.81 -7.81
C SER A 137 7.31 1.08 -6.73
N PHE A 138 8.53 0.54 -6.92
CA PHE A 138 9.66 0.81 -6.02
C PHE A 138 10.15 2.25 -6.12
N ALA A 139 10.19 2.85 -7.31
CA ALA A 139 10.58 4.25 -7.49
C ALA A 139 9.67 5.20 -6.71
N TYR A 140 8.35 5.11 -6.93
CA TYR A 140 7.35 5.94 -6.22
C TYR A 140 7.37 5.71 -4.71
N SER A 141 7.40 4.45 -4.27
CA SER A 141 7.48 4.13 -2.84
C SER A 141 8.78 4.62 -2.21
N GLY A 142 9.89 4.58 -2.97
CA GLY A 142 11.18 5.10 -2.57
C GLY A 142 11.17 6.63 -2.39
N ASP A 143 10.50 7.37 -3.27
CA ASP A 143 10.33 8.82 -3.14
C ASP A 143 9.56 9.21 -1.88
N LEU A 144 8.53 8.44 -1.52
CA LEU A 144 7.82 8.60 -0.25
C LEU A 144 8.71 8.29 0.95
N LEU A 145 9.43 7.16 0.94
CA LEU A 145 10.32 6.77 2.03
C LEU A 145 11.45 7.78 2.27
N ARG A 146 11.95 8.42 1.20
CA ARG A 146 12.97 9.47 1.30
C ARG A 146 12.50 10.67 2.15
N GLN A 147 11.20 10.96 2.18
CA GLN A 147 10.62 12.06 2.98
C GLN A 147 10.84 11.88 4.50
N ILE A 148 11.15 10.66 4.97
CA ILE A 148 11.46 10.41 6.39
C ILE A 148 12.79 11.06 6.79
N PHE A 149 13.70 11.28 5.83
CA PHE A 149 15.07 11.72 6.06
C PHE A 149 15.35 13.16 5.65
N THR A 150 14.35 13.86 5.11
CA THR A 150 14.46 15.24 4.56
C THR A 150 13.64 16.20 5.39
#